data_AF-A0A556CY80-F1
#
_entry.id   AF-A0A556CY80-F1
#
_cell.length_a   1.000
_cell.length_b   1.000
_cell.length_c   1.000
_cell.angle_alpha   90.00
_cell.angle_beta   90.00
_cell.angle_gamma   90.00
#
_symmetry.space_group_name_H-M   'P 1'
#
loop_
_entity.id
_entity.type
_entity.pdbx_description
1 polymer ?
#
loop_
_entity_poly.entity_id
_entity_poly.type
_entity_poly.pdbx_seq_one_letter_code
_entity_poly.pdbx_strand_id
1 'polypeptide(L)'
;MSDGIQLLIILLVVFVMFSIINFLAISLSQHSFKRRIVAGFLFLLLTPIIFLTTTALTSIFDNAGFGSINLSSSIINVYILNGIVILFSASFILKKQNIR
;
A
#
# COMPACT_ATOMS: atom_id res chain seq x y z
N MET A 1 21.40 12.82 -12.25
CA MET A 1 21.19 12.62 -10.79
C MET A 1 21.96 11.35 -10.41
N SER A 2 22.52 11.23 -9.21
CA SER A 2 23.13 9.92 -8.86
C SER A 2 22.02 8.90 -8.60
N ASP A 3 22.23 7.66 -9.01
CA ASP A 3 21.27 6.55 -8.85
C ASP A 3 20.82 6.40 -7.38
N GLY A 4 21.72 6.69 -6.43
CA GLY A 4 21.39 6.68 -5.01
C GLY A 4 20.42 7.79 -4.57
N ILE A 5 20.57 9.01 -5.08
CA ILE A 5 19.66 10.12 -4.78
C ILE A 5 18.27 9.85 -5.37
N GLN A 6 18.23 9.22 -6.54
CA GLN A 6 17.01 8.81 -7.21
C GLN A 6 16.23 7.75 -6.44
N LEU A 7 16.91 6.69 -6.00
CA LEU A 7 16.30 5.67 -5.16
C LEU A 7 15.73 6.25 -3.86
N LEU A 8 16.45 7.20 -3.25
CA LEU A 8 16.01 7.84 -2.02
C LEU A 8 14.73 8.67 -2.21
N ILE A 9 14.64 9.43 -3.31
CA ILE A 9 13.44 10.20 -3.66
C ILE A 9 12.25 9.28 -3.91
N ILE A 10 12.44 8.20 -4.69
CA ILE A 10 11.38 7.23 -4.97
C ILE A 10 10.90 6.56 -3.67
N LEU A 11 11.83 6.15 -2.81
CA LEU A 11 11.52 5.53 -1.51
C LEU A 11 10.68 6.49 -0.63
N LEU A 12 11.06 7.77 -0.58
CA LEU A 12 10.36 8.77 0.22
C LEU A 12 8.94 9.02 -0.29
N VAL A 13 8.75 9.14 -1.61
CA VAL A 13 7.40 9.30 -2.21
C VAL A 13 6.53 8.07 -1.93
N VAL A 14 7.08 6.87 -2.10
CA VAL A 14 6.37 5.61 -1.83
C VAL A 14 5.96 5.51 -0.37
N PHE A 15 6.83 5.93 0.56
CA PHE A 15 6.56 5.91 2.00
C PHE A 15 5.44 6.89 2.38
N VAL A 16 5.44 8.09 1.79
CA VAL A 16 4.39 9.09 1.97
C VAL A 16 3.06 8.58 1.42
N MET A 17 3.04 8.05 0.18
CA MET A 17 1.82 7.45 -0.40
C MET A 17 1.31 6.30 0.47
N PHE A 18 2.19 5.42 0.94
CA PHE A 18 1.83 4.28 1.78
C PHE A 18 1.19 4.74 3.07
N SER A 19 1.77 5.73 3.73
CA SER A 19 1.25 6.30 4.97
C SER A 19 -0.12 6.95 4.78
N ILE A 20 -0.32 7.73 3.72
CA ILE A 20 -1.59 8.39 3.42
C ILE A 20 -2.68 7.35 3.16
N ILE A 21 -2.43 6.35 2.31
CA ILE A 21 -3.42 5.34 1.95
C ILE A 21 -3.76 4.49 3.19
N ASN A 22 -2.77 4.15 4.03
CA ASN A 22 -3.00 3.44 5.29
C ASN A 22 -3.82 4.25 6.30
N PHE A 23 -3.48 5.52 6.46
CA PHE A 23 -4.24 6.43 7.31
C PHE A 23 -5.69 6.55 6.83
N LEU A 24 -5.90 6.68 5.51
CA LEU A 24 -7.22 6.74 4.91
C LEU A 24 -8.00 5.44 5.19
N ALA A 25 -7.38 4.28 4.98
CA ALA A 25 -8.02 2.98 5.21
C ALA A 25 -8.44 2.79 6.67
N ILE A 26 -7.57 3.15 7.61
CA ILE A 26 -7.86 3.05 9.06
C ILE A 26 -8.98 4.03 9.44
N SER A 27 -8.88 5.29 9.00
CA SER A 27 -9.86 6.34 9.27
C SER A 27 -11.25 6.00 8.72
N LEU A 28 -11.32 5.50 7.48
CA LEU A 28 -12.57 5.09 6.83
C LEU A 28 -13.17 3.83 7.46
N SER A 29 -12.32 2.95 8.02
CA SER A 29 -12.76 1.69 8.64
C SER A 29 -13.34 1.83 10.05
N GLN A 30 -13.28 3.02 10.66
CA GLN A 30 -13.67 3.24 12.04
C GLN A 30 -15.09 2.70 12.37
N HIS A 31 -15.20 2.13 13.57
CA HIS A 31 -16.42 1.78 14.31
C HIS A 31 -17.30 0.61 13.82
N SER A 32 -17.04 -0.01 12.65
CA SER A 32 -17.87 -1.17 12.23
C SER A 32 -17.09 -2.23 11.43
N PHE A 33 -17.34 -3.50 11.78
CA PHE A 33 -16.70 -4.65 11.15
C PHE A 33 -16.88 -4.67 9.62
N LYS A 34 -18.11 -4.38 9.14
CA LYS A 34 -18.42 -4.32 7.71
C LYS A 34 -17.56 -3.29 6.97
N ARG A 35 -17.36 -2.09 7.54
CA ARG A 35 -16.52 -1.05 6.92
C ARG A 35 -15.04 -1.41 6.89
N ARG A 36 -14.56 -2.24 7.82
CA ARG A 36 -13.16 -2.66 7.86
C ARG A 36 -12.83 -3.75 6.83
N ILE A 37 -13.75 -4.67 6.57
CA ILE A 37 -13.63 -5.59 5.42
C ILE A 37 -13.69 -4.83 4.11
N VAL A 38 -14.65 -3.89 3.97
CA VAL A 38 -14.75 -3.06 2.76
C VAL A 38 -13.48 -2.24 2.56
N ALA A 39 -12.92 -1.63 3.61
CA ALA A 39 -11.66 -0.89 3.53
C ALA A 39 -10.47 -1.77 3.12
N GLY A 40 -10.37 -2.99 3.67
CA GLY A 40 -9.33 -3.95 3.27
C GLY A 40 -9.47 -4.41 1.81
N PHE A 41 -10.70 -4.65 1.35
CA PHE A 41 -10.97 -5.00 -0.05
C PHE A 41 -10.67 -3.82 -0.99
N LEU A 42 -11.07 -2.60 -0.61
CA LEU A 42 -10.77 -1.37 -1.34
C LEU A 42 -9.25 -1.16 -1.46
N PHE A 43 -8.50 -1.46 -0.40
CA PHE A 43 -7.04 -1.37 -0.38
C PHE A 43 -6.38 -2.36 -1.36
N LEU A 44 -6.86 -3.61 -1.38
CA LEU A 44 -6.42 -4.60 -2.37
C LEU A 44 -6.77 -4.16 -3.80
N LEU A 45 -7.93 -3.56 -4.01
CA LEU A 45 -8.36 -3.06 -5.32
C LEU A 45 -7.57 -1.83 -5.78
N LEU A 46 -7.06 -1.03 -4.83
CA LEU A 46 -6.11 0.05 -5.11
C LEU A 46 -4.71 -0.47 -5.48
N THR A 47 -4.35 -1.71 -5.14
CA THR A 47 -3.01 -2.28 -5.40
C THR A 47 -2.57 -2.19 -6.87
N PRO A 48 -3.40 -2.55 -7.88
CA PRO A 48 -3.04 -2.34 -9.29
C PRO A 48 -2.87 -0.87 -9.67
N ILE A 49 -3.62 0.04 -9.06
CA ILE A 49 -3.47 1.49 -9.28
C ILE A 49 -2.12 1.96 -8.72
N ILE A 50 -1.78 1.53 -7.50
CA ILE A 50 -0.49 1.81 -6.85
C ILE A 50 0.68 1.26 -7.66
N PHE A 51 0.51 0.09 -8.28
CA PHE A 51 1.54 -0.47 -9.18
C PHE A 51 1.76 0.42 -10.39
N LEU A 52 0.69 0.82 -11.08
CA LEU A 52 0.79 1.65 -12.28
C LEU A 52 1.39 3.01 -11.95
N THR A 53 0.98 3.65 -10.84
CA THR A 53 1.54 4.95 -10.43
C THR A 53 3.00 4.84 -10.02
N THR A 54 3.39 3.78 -9.30
CA THR A 54 4.80 3.56 -8.91
C THR A 54 5.67 3.27 -10.13
N THR A 55 5.18 2.46 -11.08
CA THR A 55 5.89 2.16 -12.32
C THR A 55 6.04 3.41 -13.18
N ALA A 56 4.98 4.20 -13.32
CA ALA A 56 5.03 5.48 -14.03
C ALA A 56 6.01 6.46 -13.35
N LEU A 57 5.96 6.57 -12.02
CA LEU A 57 6.87 7.43 -11.26
C LEU A 57 8.33 6.99 -11.43
N THR A 58 8.62 5.70 -11.28
CA THR A 58 9.98 5.16 -11.47
C THR A 58 10.46 5.36 -12.91
N SER A 59 9.58 5.27 -13.91
CA SER A 59 9.91 5.49 -15.33
C SER A 59 10.26 6.95 -15.68
N ILE A 60 9.85 7.92 -14.87
CA ILE A 60 10.21 9.33 -15.03
C ILE A 60 11.68 9.56 -14.61
N PHE A 61 12.16 8.78 -13.64
CA PHE A 61 13.51 8.93 -13.11
C PHE A 61 14.51 7.94 -13.71
N ASP A 62 14.07 6.72 -14.04
CA ASP A 62 14.88 5.67 -14.67
C ASP A 62 14.31 5.41 -16.08
N ASN A 63 15.16 5.48 -17.11
CA ASN A 63 14.77 5.24 -18.50
C ASN A 63 14.42 3.75 -18.70
N ALA A 64 13.25 3.33 -18.21
CA ALA A 64 12.67 2.00 -18.37
C ALA A 64 13.65 0.81 -18.20
N GLY A 65 14.66 0.96 -17.34
CA GLY A 65 15.63 -0.10 -17.06
C GLY A 65 15.00 -1.22 -16.21
N PHE A 66 15.59 -2.42 -16.26
CA PHE A 66 15.21 -3.57 -15.42
C PHE A 66 15.14 -3.23 -13.91
N GLY A 67 15.86 -2.18 -13.47
CA GLY A 67 15.80 -1.66 -12.09
C GLY A 67 14.42 -1.14 -11.68
N SER A 68 13.77 -0.34 -12.54
CA SER A 68 12.42 0.20 -12.31
C SER A 68 11.36 -0.90 -12.08
N ILE A 69 11.43 -2.00 -12.85
CA ILE A 69 10.49 -3.12 -12.76
C ILE A 69 10.68 -3.88 -11.43
N ASN A 70 11.93 -4.16 -11.06
CA ASN A 70 12.24 -4.86 -9.82
C ASN A 70 11.89 -4.04 -8.56
N LEU A 71 12.10 -2.72 -8.62
CA LEU A 71 11.71 -1.83 -7.53
C LEU A 71 10.19 -1.77 -7.38
N SER A 72 9.48 -1.60 -8.50
CA SER A 72 8.02 -1.52 -8.50
C SER A 72 7.38 -2.83 -8.01
N SER A 73 7.90 -3.99 -8.42
CA SER A 73 7.40 -5.29 -7.93
C SER A 73 7.61 -5.48 -6.42
N SER A 74 8.76 -5.04 -5.90
CA SER A 74 9.05 -5.09 -4.45
C SER A 74 8.08 -4.21 -3.66
N ILE A 75 7.77 -3.01 -4.17
CA ILE A 75 6.82 -2.08 -3.54
C ILE A 75 5.40 -2.68 -3.52
N ILE A 76 4.95 -3.31 -4.62
CA ILE A 76 3.65 -3.99 -4.65
C ILE A 76 3.56 -5.06 -3.58
N ASN A 77 4.59 -5.90 -3.43
CA ASN A 77 4.57 -6.98 -2.45
C ASN A 77 4.36 -6.45 -1.02
N VAL A 78 4.96 -5.30 -0.68
CA VAL A 78 4.73 -4.62 0.60
C VAL A 78 3.29 -4.15 0.74
N TYR A 79 2.69 -3.60 -0.33
CA TYR A 79 1.29 -3.16 -0.31
C TYR A 79 0.31 -4.34 -0.18
N ILE A 80 0.56 -5.46 -0.84
CA ILE A 80 -0.24 -6.69 -0.71
C ILE A 80 -0.17 -7.22 0.71
N LEU A 81 1.04 -7.36 1.27
CA LEU A 81 1.23 -7.79 2.66
C LEU A 81 0.49 -6.88 3.64
N ASN A 82 0.56 -5.57 3.42
CA ASN A 82 -0.14 -4.60 4.24
C ASN A 82 -1.68 -4.71 4.12
N GLY A 83 -2.22 -4.91 2.91
CA GLY A 83 -3.64 -5.20 2.71
C GLY A 83 -4.10 -6.46 3.46
N ILE A 84 -3.28 -7.51 3.46
CA ILE A 84 -3.53 -8.74 4.23
C ILE A 84 -3.53 -8.46 5.74
N VAL A 85 -2.55 -7.70 6.25
CA VAL A 85 -2.48 -7.32 7.67
C VAL A 85 -3.70 -6.52 8.10
N ILE A 86 -4.19 -5.59 7.28
CA ILE A 86 -5.42 -4.83 7.55
C ILE A 86 -6.63 -5.77 7.63
N LEU A 87 -6.76 -6.70 6.69
CA LEU A 87 -7.83 -7.71 6.73
C LEU A 87 -7.75 -8.60 7.97
N PHE A 88 -6.55 -9.06 8.34
CA PHE A 88 -6.33 -9.86 9.55
C PHE A 88 -6.69 -9.09 10.82
N SER A 89 -6.37 -7.79 10.86
CA SER A 89 -6.73 -6.90 11.96
C SER A 89 -8.25 -6.75 12.11
N ALA A 90 -9.01 -6.83 11.00
CA ALA A 90 -10.47 -6.81 11.01
C ALA A 90 -11.05 -8.06 11.69
N SER A 91 -10.49 -9.24 11.38
CA SER A 91 -10.91 -10.52 11.98
C SER A 91 -10.69 -10.58 13.49
N PHE A 92 -9.62 -9.99 14.00
CA PHE A 92 -9.35 -9.96 15.45
C PHE A 92 -10.31 -9.05 16.25
N ILE A 93 -10.85 -7.98 15.65
CA ILE A 93 -11.88 -7.16 16.31
C ILE A 93 -13.20 -7.91 16.44
N LEU A 94 -13.57 -8.72 15.44
CA LEU A 94 -14.78 -9.55 15.52
C LEU A 94 -14.76 -10.46 16.75
N LYS A 95 -13.59 -11.06 17.05
CA LYS A 95 -13.41 -11.89 18.24
C LYS A 95 -13.67 -11.12 19.54
N LYS A 96 -13.30 -9.83 19.61
CA LYS A 96 -13.50 -9.02 20.82
C LYS A 96 -14.97 -8.65 21.06
N GLN A 97 -15.79 -8.52 20.01
CA GLN A 97 -17.22 -8.22 20.15
C GLN A 97 -18.09 -9.45 20.43
N ASN A 98 -17.63 -10.66 20.07
CA ASN A 98 -18.39 -11.90 20.26
C ASN A 98 -18.12 -12.61 21.62
N ILE A 99 -17.29 -12.00 22.48
CA ILE A 99 -16.95 -12.52 23.83
C ILE A 99 -17.58 -11.63 24.94
N ARG A 100 -18.62 -10.85 24.61
CA ARG A 100 -19.39 -10.09 25.61
C ARG A 100 -20.83 -10.56 25.67
#